data_AF-A0A522UP26-F1
#
_entry.id   AF-A0A522UP26-F1
#
_cell.length_a   1.000
_cell.length_b   1.000
_cell.length_c   1.000
_cell.angle_alpha   90.00
_cell.angle_beta   90.00
_cell.angle_gamma   90.00
#
_symmetry.space_group_name_H-M   'P 1'
#
loop_
_entity.id
_entity.type
_entity.pdbx_description
1 polymer ?
#
loop_
_entity_poly.entity_id
_entity_poly.type
_entity_poly.pdbx_seq_one_letter_code
_entity_poly.pdbx_strand_id
1 'polypeptide(L)'
;MQKDEKKEMKWIYEIIVGSISPFSLLPYRYSILLQLLLLLFIGLILGYFFNLESVSLLYGSLGILVAVSWSLLILQLGPTLRKFRAPLSKDENELLERYRGILFHRNHYEAIPGLAIFITFMVYLFNFGSDLIEYWLGKDPDIILLLFVSLLIWDICYRMGLGIWTSILALWRSIKLKKLAEKRSELEHTPYTELNYLRKLDINNVFFGMISLLLIPIIQHDGLLVTVILVFFVFIILTSMASAYIVSKVPWLPPDIYNLVMESSFAYIGNAFNGETHVTPVVYIFDGQRIFFNTSKESKKLKMLCKNRKVAFLIDTRDMSNIFQNKAVLFTGEAKIYGLWDVPLRFIQMFGARSLFLKKYPEYTKKYAASELPKAWQLTPIIARILVEIKPVRIIYWRGAKQISVPV
;
A
#
# COMPACT_ATOMS: atom_id res chain seq x y z
N MET A 1 -33.64 -1.13 -22.05
CA MET A 1 -33.37 0.19 -21.44
C MET A 1 -32.70 -0.05 -20.10
N GLN A 2 -31.60 0.68 -19.80
CA GLN A 2 -30.70 0.54 -18.64
C GLN A 2 -29.80 -0.71 -18.57
N LYS A 3 -28.91 -0.82 -19.54
CA LYS A 3 -27.56 -1.35 -19.31
C LYS A 3 -26.81 -0.18 -18.67
N ASP A 4 -26.93 0.01 -17.35
CA ASP A 4 -26.19 1.06 -16.66
C ASP A 4 -24.71 0.82 -16.90
N GLU A 5 -24.10 1.74 -17.63
CA GLU A 5 -22.66 1.91 -17.73
C GLU A 5 -22.12 1.82 -16.30
N LYS A 6 -21.38 0.75 -16.00
CA LYS A 6 -20.29 0.85 -15.03
C LYS A 6 -19.30 1.85 -15.64
N LYS A 7 -19.64 3.14 -15.57
CA LYS A 7 -18.78 4.27 -15.92
C LYS A 7 -17.47 4.01 -15.23
N GLU A 8 -16.44 3.78 -16.03
CA GLU A 8 -15.12 3.45 -15.51
C GLU A 8 -14.73 4.56 -14.52
N MET A 9 -14.46 4.16 -13.28
CA MET A 9 -14.00 5.06 -12.21
C MET A 9 -12.67 5.65 -12.65
N LYS A 10 -12.71 6.81 -13.31
CA LYS A 10 -11.58 7.50 -13.90
C LYS A 10 -11.39 8.86 -13.24
N TRP A 11 -10.13 9.23 -13.02
CA TRP A 11 -9.75 10.60 -12.66
C TRP A 11 -10.10 11.57 -13.80
N ILE A 12 -10.27 12.87 -13.51
CA ILE A 12 -10.35 13.89 -14.60
C ILE A 12 -9.19 13.73 -15.56
N TYR A 13 -7.97 13.60 -15.01
CA TYR A 13 -6.78 13.40 -15.82
C TYR A 13 -6.85 12.14 -16.70
N GLU A 14 -7.41 11.03 -16.18
CA GLU A 14 -7.68 9.81 -16.97
C GLU A 14 -8.62 10.09 -18.16
N ILE A 15 -9.62 10.94 -17.95
CA ILE A 15 -10.61 11.32 -18.97
C ILE A 15 -10.00 12.25 -20.00
N ILE A 16 -9.27 13.29 -19.57
CA ILE A 16 -8.64 14.27 -20.47
C ILE A 16 -7.62 13.57 -21.37
N VAL A 17 -6.67 12.83 -20.79
CA VAL A 17 -5.64 12.14 -21.58
C VAL A 17 -6.26 11.06 -22.48
N GLY A 18 -7.29 10.36 -22.00
CA GLY A 18 -7.99 9.35 -22.80
C GLY A 18 -8.80 9.90 -23.97
N SER A 19 -9.08 11.21 -24.00
CA SER A 19 -9.92 11.84 -25.03
C SER A 19 -9.12 12.52 -26.15
N ILE A 20 -7.81 12.70 -25.98
CA ILE A 20 -6.95 13.44 -26.93
C ILE A 20 -6.18 12.44 -27.80
N SER A 21 -6.25 12.59 -29.13
CA SER A 21 -5.38 11.84 -30.07
C SER A 21 -3.95 12.40 -30.02
N PRO A 22 -2.87 11.59 -30.03
CA PRO A 22 -2.78 10.13 -30.21
C PRO A 22 -2.88 9.31 -28.91
N PHE A 23 -3.07 9.95 -27.75
CA PHE A 23 -3.03 9.30 -26.43
C PHE A 23 -4.16 8.28 -26.20
N SER A 24 -5.29 8.44 -26.90
CA SER A 24 -6.43 7.53 -26.88
C SER A 24 -6.16 6.15 -27.50
N LEU A 25 -5.14 6.02 -28.36
CA LEU A 25 -4.81 4.78 -29.08
C LEU A 25 -3.93 3.82 -28.28
N LEU A 26 -3.34 4.30 -27.18
CA LEU A 26 -2.37 3.53 -26.40
C LEU A 26 -2.97 3.03 -25.09
N PRO A 27 -2.46 1.90 -24.55
CA PRO A 27 -2.77 1.50 -23.19
C PRO A 27 -2.33 2.61 -22.22
N TYR A 28 -3.12 2.82 -21.17
CA TYR A 28 -3.03 3.98 -20.28
C TYR A 28 -1.62 4.29 -19.72
N ARG A 29 -0.80 3.26 -19.48
CA ARG A 29 0.59 3.43 -19.03
C ARG A 29 1.49 4.11 -20.07
N TYR A 30 1.27 3.80 -21.34
CA TYR A 30 2.06 4.34 -22.46
C TYR A 30 1.58 5.74 -22.86
N SER A 31 0.29 6.05 -22.73
CA SER A 31 -0.24 7.39 -23.01
C SER A 31 0.44 8.47 -22.16
N ILE A 32 0.76 8.15 -20.90
CA ILE A 32 1.39 9.10 -19.97
C ILE A 32 2.88 9.25 -20.21
N LEU A 33 3.55 8.16 -20.58
CA LEU A 33 4.94 8.22 -21.01
C LEU A 33 5.08 8.99 -22.35
N LEU A 34 4.09 8.88 -23.24
CA LEU A 34 4.03 9.69 -24.44
C LEU A 34 3.78 11.17 -24.11
N GLN A 35 2.89 11.48 -23.16
CA GLN A 35 2.64 12.86 -22.73
C GLN A 35 3.89 13.49 -22.11
N LEU A 36 4.63 12.74 -21.29
CA LEU A 36 5.96 13.13 -20.78
C LEU A 36 6.88 13.54 -21.93
N LEU A 37 7.06 12.63 -22.89
CA LEU A 37 8.00 12.83 -24.00
C LEU A 37 7.60 14.03 -24.84
N LEU A 38 6.31 14.22 -25.08
CA LEU A 38 5.78 15.35 -25.84
C LEU A 38 6.00 16.68 -25.11
N LEU A 39 5.71 16.76 -23.81
CA LEU A 39 5.95 17.97 -23.00
C LEU A 39 7.45 18.31 -22.93
N LEU A 40 8.31 17.30 -22.73
CA LEU A 40 9.75 17.48 -22.71
C LEU A 40 10.27 17.98 -24.06
N PHE A 41 9.81 17.35 -25.15
CA PHE A 41 10.21 17.72 -26.51
C PHE A 41 9.78 19.15 -26.87
N ILE A 42 8.54 19.53 -26.55
CA ILE A 42 8.05 20.91 -26.74
C ILE A 42 8.86 21.89 -25.90
N GLY A 43 9.11 21.57 -24.62
CA GLY A 43 9.90 22.44 -23.73
C GLY A 43 11.33 22.66 -24.24
N LEU A 44 11.99 21.62 -24.77
CA LEU A 44 13.32 21.73 -25.36
C LEU A 44 13.32 22.55 -26.66
N ILE A 45 12.31 22.36 -27.53
CA ILE A 45 12.16 23.16 -28.76
C ILE A 45 11.96 24.63 -28.42
N LEU A 46 11.06 24.93 -27.48
CA LEU A 46 10.78 26.30 -27.07
C LEU A 46 12.03 26.94 -26.46
N GLY A 47 12.75 26.25 -25.58
CA GLY A 47 13.97 26.81 -25.01
C GLY A 47 15.09 27.01 -26.03
N TYR A 48 15.19 26.16 -27.05
CA TYR A 48 16.09 26.40 -28.18
C TYR A 48 15.66 27.60 -29.02
N PHE A 49 14.37 27.70 -29.36
CA PHE A 49 13.83 28.77 -30.22
C PHE A 49 13.93 30.15 -29.57
N PHE A 50 13.70 30.23 -28.26
CA PHE A 50 13.75 31.46 -27.47
C PHE A 50 15.11 31.70 -26.80
N ASN A 51 16.16 30.92 -27.11
CA ASN A 51 17.50 31.05 -26.54
C ASN A 51 17.52 31.11 -25.00
N LEU A 52 16.74 30.25 -24.33
CA LEU A 52 16.73 30.16 -22.87
C LEU A 52 18.07 29.64 -22.35
N GLU A 53 18.43 30.07 -21.14
CA GLU A 53 19.61 29.57 -20.45
C GLU A 53 19.51 28.05 -20.19
N SER A 54 20.64 27.36 -20.20
CA SER A 54 20.69 25.92 -19.93
C SER A 54 20.14 25.55 -18.54
N VAL A 55 20.23 26.48 -17.60
CA VAL A 55 19.70 26.33 -16.24
C VAL A 55 18.16 26.28 -16.26
N SER A 56 17.50 27.16 -17.01
CA SER A 56 16.04 27.17 -17.20
C SER A 56 15.54 25.88 -17.86
N LEU A 57 16.26 25.40 -18.88
CA LEU A 57 15.95 24.11 -19.53
C LEU A 57 16.02 22.94 -18.55
N LEU A 58 17.01 22.95 -17.66
CA LEU A 58 17.19 21.92 -16.63
C LEU A 58 16.04 21.95 -15.62
N TYR A 59 15.63 23.13 -15.14
CA TYR A 59 14.50 23.27 -14.21
C TYR A 59 13.16 22.91 -14.84
N GLY A 60 12.92 23.32 -16.10
CA GLY A 60 11.72 22.90 -16.84
C GLY A 60 11.65 21.38 -16.97
N SER A 61 12.78 20.75 -17.32
CA SER A 61 12.89 19.28 -17.39
C SER A 61 12.65 18.62 -16.03
N LEU A 62 13.15 19.22 -14.93
CA LEU A 62 12.94 18.75 -13.56
C LEU A 62 11.46 18.84 -13.14
N GLY A 63 10.78 19.94 -13.45
CA GLY A 63 9.35 20.10 -13.19
C GLY A 63 8.50 19.06 -13.93
N ILE A 64 8.82 18.80 -15.19
CA ILE A 64 8.19 17.75 -16.00
C ILE A 64 8.44 16.36 -15.39
N LEU A 65 9.67 16.08 -14.92
CA LEU A 65 10.00 14.82 -14.25
C LEU A 65 9.19 14.62 -12.97
N VAL A 66 9.00 15.67 -12.17
CA VAL A 66 8.17 15.65 -10.96
C VAL A 66 6.72 15.31 -11.30
N ALA A 67 6.13 16.03 -12.27
CA ALA A 67 4.77 15.81 -12.71
C ALA A 67 4.52 14.35 -13.16
N VAL A 68 5.49 13.76 -13.86
CA VAL A 68 5.36 12.40 -14.37
C VAL A 68 5.59 11.35 -13.29
N SER A 69 6.53 11.59 -12.39
CA SER A 69 6.72 10.72 -11.22
C SER A 69 5.44 10.65 -10.37
N TRP A 70 4.78 11.79 -10.16
CA TRP A 70 3.46 11.86 -9.53
C TRP A 70 2.36 11.16 -10.32
N SER A 71 2.35 11.28 -11.66
CA SER A 71 1.41 10.54 -12.52
C SER A 71 1.46 9.06 -12.19
N LEU A 72 2.65 8.48 -12.29
CA LEU A 72 2.86 7.03 -12.16
C LEU A 72 2.35 6.48 -10.82
N LEU A 73 2.41 7.28 -9.74
CA LEU A 73 1.88 6.92 -8.44
C LEU A 73 0.35 6.94 -8.42
N ILE A 74 -0.26 8.01 -8.96
CA ILE A 74 -1.72 8.18 -9.00
C ILE A 74 -2.39 7.10 -9.89
N LEU A 75 -1.77 6.71 -11.02
CA LEU A 75 -2.36 5.70 -11.90
C LEU A 75 -2.43 4.31 -11.28
N GLN A 76 -1.65 4.05 -10.24
CA GLN A 76 -1.72 2.76 -9.55
C GLN A 76 -2.98 2.67 -8.70
N LEU A 77 -3.56 3.80 -8.30
CA LEU A 77 -4.65 3.86 -7.33
C LEU A 77 -5.97 3.33 -7.92
N GLY A 78 -6.36 3.80 -9.11
CA GLY A 78 -7.60 3.39 -9.79
C GLY A 78 -7.68 1.88 -10.09
N PRO A 79 -6.75 1.30 -10.88
CA PRO A 79 -6.73 -0.13 -11.19
C PRO A 79 -6.65 -1.02 -9.95
N THR A 80 -5.94 -0.58 -8.90
CA THR A 80 -5.80 -1.37 -7.66
C THR A 80 -7.13 -1.39 -6.91
N LEU A 81 -7.77 -0.24 -6.72
CA LEU A 81 -9.09 -0.15 -6.07
C LEU A 81 -10.18 -0.91 -6.83
N ARG A 82 -10.11 -0.94 -8.17
CA ARG A 82 -11.06 -1.67 -9.02
C ARG A 82 -10.98 -3.19 -8.86
N LYS A 83 -9.82 -3.72 -8.46
CA LYS A 83 -9.58 -5.17 -8.28
C LYS A 83 -9.87 -5.66 -6.87
N PHE A 84 -10.22 -4.76 -5.94
CA PHE A 84 -10.48 -5.14 -4.56
C PHE A 84 -11.69 -6.05 -4.44
N ARG A 85 -11.48 -7.13 -3.69
CA ARG A 85 -12.57 -8.01 -3.25
C ARG A 85 -13.36 -7.30 -2.16
N ALA A 86 -14.68 -7.31 -2.28
CA ALA A 86 -15.57 -6.75 -1.26
C ALA A 86 -15.32 -7.45 0.09
N PRO A 87 -15.18 -6.69 1.20
CA PRO A 87 -15.25 -7.25 2.53
C PRO A 87 -16.57 -8.01 2.73
N LEU A 88 -16.57 -9.03 3.59
CA LEU A 88 -17.83 -9.69 3.97
C LEU A 88 -18.70 -8.80 4.86
N SER A 89 -18.07 -7.90 5.62
CA SER A 89 -18.80 -6.94 6.44
C SER A 89 -19.48 -5.90 5.58
N LYS A 90 -20.81 -5.77 5.74
CA LYS A 90 -21.61 -4.81 4.98
C LYS A 90 -21.15 -3.37 5.22
N ASP A 91 -20.88 -3.02 6.48
CA ASP A 91 -20.48 -1.67 6.88
C ASP A 91 -19.10 -1.29 6.31
N GLU A 92 -18.15 -2.23 6.31
CA GLU A 92 -16.83 -2.00 5.72
C GLU A 92 -16.91 -1.87 4.21
N ASN A 93 -17.75 -2.70 3.57
CA ASN A 93 -17.95 -2.62 2.13
C ASN A 93 -18.60 -1.28 1.75
N GLU A 94 -19.61 -0.82 2.49
CA GLU A 94 -20.22 0.50 2.29
C GLU A 94 -19.20 1.63 2.49
N LEU A 95 -18.34 1.54 3.51
CA LEU A 95 -17.27 2.51 3.73
C LEU A 95 -16.30 2.55 2.54
N LEU A 96 -15.88 1.40 2.01
CA LEU A 96 -14.96 1.32 0.88
C LEU A 96 -15.61 1.80 -0.42
N GLU A 97 -16.88 1.49 -0.67
CA GLU A 97 -17.62 2.03 -1.80
C GLU A 97 -17.83 3.54 -1.68
N ARG A 98 -18.13 4.05 -0.48
CA ARG A 98 -18.19 5.49 -0.22
C ARG A 98 -16.84 6.15 -0.46
N TYR A 99 -15.75 5.55 0.01
CA TYR A 99 -14.39 6.03 -0.26
C TYR A 99 -14.12 6.11 -1.77
N ARG A 100 -14.44 5.06 -2.52
CA ARG A 100 -14.29 5.03 -3.98
C ARG A 100 -15.18 6.09 -4.65
N GLY A 101 -16.42 6.24 -4.21
CA GLY A 101 -17.39 7.18 -4.77
C GLY A 101 -17.01 8.65 -4.54
N ILE A 102 -16.39 8.97 -3.39
CA ILE A 102 -15.84 10.31 -3.13
C ILE A 102 -14.59 10.56 -3.98
N LEU A 103 -13.73 9.56 -4.10
CA LEU A 103 -12.46 9.69 -4.79
C LEU A 103 -12.61 9.77 -6.32
N PHE A 104 -13.60 9.09 -6.89
CA PHE A 104 -13.94 9.12 -8.32
C PHE A 104 -15.32 9.75 -8.58
N HIS A 105 -15.62 10.84 -7.88
CA HIS A 105 -16.93 11.48 -7.99
C HIS A 105 -17.17 12.03 -9.40
N ARG A 106 -18.41 11.98 -9.90
CA ARG A 106 -18.76 12.45 -11.26
C ARG A 106 -18.45 13.93 -11.52
N ASN A 107 -18.63 14.76 -10.50
CA ASN A 107 -18.32 16.20 -10.55
C ASN A 107 -16.84 16.51 -10.33
N HIS A 108 -16.04 15.47 -10.10
CA HIS A 108 -14.61 15.54 -9.96
C HIS A 108 -14.09 16.56 -8.93
N TYR A 109 -14.58 16.42 -7.70
CA TYR A 109 -14.17 17.28 -6.58
C TYR A 109 -12.67 17.21 -6.27
N GLU A 110 -11.97 16.18 -6.76
CA GLU A 110 -10.52 16.06 -6.63
C GLU A 110 -9.73 17.21 -7.27
N ALA A 111 -10.31 17.95 -8.24
CA ALA A 111 -9.66 19.09 -8.86
C ALA A 111 -9.72 20.36 -8.00
N ILE A 112 -10.66 20.47 -7.06
CA ILE A 112 -10.88 21.69 -6.27
C ILE A 112 -9.61 22.09 -5.48
N PRO A 113 -8.94 21.18 -4.74
CA PRO A 113 -7.72 21.55 -4.03
C PRO A 113 -6.61 22.01 -4.99
N GLY A 114 -6.48 21.36 -6.14
CA GLY A 114 -5.48 21.71 -7.14
C GLY A 114 -5.72 23.08 -7.78
N LEU A 115 -6.98 23.38 -8.09
CA LEU A 115 -7.41 24.68 -8.61
C LEU A 115 -7.20 25.80 -7.59
N ALA A 116 -7.51 25.56 -6.32
CA ALA A 116 -7.25 26.52 -5.26
C ALA A 116 -5.75 26.83 -5.14
N ILE A 117 -4.88 25.80 -5.12
CA ILE A 117 -3.42 25.98 -5.10
C ILE A 117 -2.96 26.76 -6.32
N PHE A 118 -3.44 26.41 -7.51
CA PHE A 118 -3.08 27.09 -8.75
C PHE A 118 -3.45 28.56 -8.73
N ILE A 119 -4.69 28.92 -8.37
CA ILE A 119 -5.14 30.31 -8.33
C ILE A 119 -4.31 31.11 -7.33
N THR A 120 -4.11 30.59 -6.11
CA THR A 120 -3.28 31.26 -5.11
C THR A 120 -1.84 31.43 -5.57
N PHE A 121 -1.26 30.41 -6.21
CA PHE A 121 0.09 30.46 -6.74
C PHE A 121 0.24 31.47 -7.89
N MET A 122 -0.72 31.53 -8.81
CA MET A 122 -0.70 32.51 -9.89
C MET A 122 -0.83 33.94 -9.34
N VAL A 123 -1.75 34.17 -8.39
CA VAL A 123 -1.88 35.49 -7.72
C VAL A 123 -0.57 35.87 -7.03
N TYR A 124 0.09 34.92 -6.36
CA TYR A 124 1.38 35.15 -5.74
C TYR A 124 2.45 35.52 -6.80
N LEU A 125 2.53 34.73 -7.87
CA LEU A 125 3.51 34.92 -8.94
C LEU A 125 3.36 36.28 -9.64
N PHE A 126 2.12 36.74 -9.88
CA PHE A 126 1.87 38.05 -10.47
C PHE A 126 2.16 39.23 -9.55
N ASN A 127 1.95 39.10 -8.23
CA ASN A 127 2.12 40.22 -7.30
C ASN A 127 3.52 40.29 -6.67
N PHE A 128 4.16 39.15 -6.45
CA PHE A 128 5.40 39.04 -5.67
C PHE A 128 6.49 38.22 -6.39
N GLY A 129 6.17 37.52 -7.48
CA GLY A 129 7.05 36.55 -8.12
C GLY A 129 7.77 37.06 -9.38
N SER A 130 7.86 38.37 -9.60
CA SER A 130 8.55 38.94 -10.77
C SER A 130 9.96 38.37 -10.95
N ASP A 131 10.68 38.24 -9.84
CA ASP A 131 12.07 37.77 -9.82
C ASP A 131 12.18 36.29 -10.19
N LEU A 132 11.17 35.46 -9.86
CA LEU A 132 11.14 34.06 -10.30
C LEU A 132 10.84 33.92 -11.78
N ILE A 133 9.91 34.74 -12.30
CA ILE A 133 9.58 34.71 -13.73
C ILE A 133 10.81 35.13 -14.53
N GLU A 134 11.50 36.19 -14.10
CA GLU A 134 12.76 36.63 -14.69
C GLU A 134 13.83 35.55 -14.60
N TYR A 135 13.94 34.87 -13.46
CA TYR A 135 14.89 33.76 -13.28
C TYR A 135 14.60 32.57 -14.20
N TRP A 136 13.33 32.23 -14.43
CA TRP A 136 12.96 31.08 -15.26
C TRP A 136 13.01 31.40 -16.75
N LEU A 137 12.58 32.59 -17.16
CA LEU A 137 12.28 32.91 -18.56
C LEU A 137 13.06 34.12 -19.10
N GLY A 138 13.78 34.85 -18.26
CA GLY A 138 14.45 36.11 -18.62
C GLY A 138 13.56 37.34 -18.42
N LYS A 139 14.15 38.53 -18.63
CA LYS A 139 13.55 39.85 -18.32
C LYS A 139 12.27 40.18 -19.08
N ASP A 140 12.16 39.73 -20.33
CA ASP A 140 11.01 40.01 -21.21
C ASP A 140 10.52 38.71 -21.86
N PRO A 141 9.79 37.86 -21.12
CA PRO A 141 9.38 36.56 -21.62
C PRO A 141 8.27 36.66 -22.67
N ASP A 142 8.40 35.90 -23.76
CA ASP A 142 7.38 35.81 -24.80
C ASP A 142 6.07 35.21 -24.24
N ILE A 143 4.93 35.66 -24.79
CA ILE A 143 3.61 35.19 -24.37
C ILE A 143 3.43 33.68 -24.54
N ILE A 144 4.06 33.07 -25.55
CA ILE A 144 4.02 31.63 -25.80
C ILE A 144 4.72 30.87 -24.68
N LEU A 145 5.86 31.36 -24.19
CA LEU A 145 6.57 30.77 -23.05
C LEU A 145 5.76 30.89 -21.77
N LEU A 146 5.16 32.04 -21.52
CA LEU A 146 4.31 32.26 -20.34
C LEU A 146 3.12 31.30 -20.33
N LEU A 147 2.47 31.08 -21.48
CA LEU A 147 1.37 30.12 -21.61
C LEU A 147 1.84 28.68 -21.35
N PHE A 148 2.99 28.29 -21.89
CA PHE A 148 3.56 26.96 -21.68
C PHE A 148 3.91 26.71 -20.21
N VAL A 149 4.57 27.66 -19.56
CA VAL A 149 4.94 27.56 -18.14
C VAL A 149 3.69 27.57 -17.25
N SER A 150 2.69 28.38 -17.57
CA SER A 150 1.40 28.38 -16.86
C SER A 150 0.72 27.01 -16.93
N LEU A 151 0.81 26.31 -18.07
CA LEU A 151 0.29 24.96 -18.22
C LEU A 151 1.08 23.94 -17.36
N LEU A 152 2.40 24.07 -17.28
CA LEU A 152 3.23 23.24 -16.40
C LEU A 152 2.92 23.49 -14.92
N ILE A 153 2.77 24.75 -14.52
CA ILE A 153 2.38 25.15 -13.17
C ILE A 153 1.01 24.56 -12.83
N TRP A 154 0.04 24.65 -13.75
CA TRP A 154 -1.27 24.03 -13.58
C TRP A 154 -1.16 22.52 -13.30
N ASP A 155 -0.38 21.78 -14.09
CA ASP A 155 -0.24 20.33 -13.93
C ASP A 155 0.39 19.97 -12.58
N ILE A 156 1.42 20.72 -12.15
CA ILE A 156 2.07 20.55 -10.84
C ILE A 156 1.08 20.85 -9.70
N CYS A 157 0.40 22.00 -9.74
CA CYS A 157 -0.57 22.41 -8.71
C CYS A 157 -1.76 21.44 -8.62
N TYR A 158 -2.28 20.99 -9.77
CA TYR A 158 -3.33 19.97 -9.83
C TYR A 158 -2.92 18.69 -9.10
N ARG A 159 -1.70 18.20 -9.34
CA ARG A 159 -1.16 17.00 -8.69
C ARG A 159 -0.90 17.19 -7.21
N MET A 160 -0.40 18.36 -6.80
CA MET A 160 -0.28 18.68 -5.38
C MET A 160 -1.64 18.61 -4.68
N GLY A 161 -2.67 19.20 -5.29
CA GLY A 161 -4.04 19.11 -4.80
C GLY A 161 -4.56 17.68 -4.71
N LEU A 162 -4.33 16.87 -5.73
CA LEU A 162 -4.64 15.43 -5.72
C LEU A 162 -3.91 14.68 -4.60
N GLY A 163 -2.64 14.99 -4.33
CA GLY A 163 -1.88 14.42 -3.23
C GLY A 163 -2.53 14.71 -1.87
N ILE A 164 -2.97 15.94 -1.65
CA ILE A 164 -3.69 16.35 -0.43
C ILE A 164 -5.04 15.61 -0.35
N TRP A 165 -5.81 15.61 -1.43
CA TRP A 165 -7.11 14.94 -1.49
C TRP A 165 -7.00 13.44 -1.16
N THR A 166 -6.08 12.75 -1.81
CA THR A 166 -5.89 11.30 -1.64
C THR A 166 -5.34 10.95 -0.26
N SER A 167 -4.41 11.73 0.30
CA SER A 167 -3.85 11.49 1.63
C SER A 167 -4.87 11.69 2.75
N ILE A 168 -5.68 12.76 2.69
CA ILE A 168 -6.76 13.02 3.66
C ILE A 168 -7.81 11.91 3.62
N LEU A 169 -8.27 11.54 2.41
CA LEU A 169 -9.27 10.49 2.25
C LEU A 169 -8.74 9.12 2.67
N ALA A 170 -7.47 8.82 2.40
CA ALA A 170 -6.82 7.60 2.85
C ALA A 170 -6.80 7.52 4.38
N LEU A 171 -6.40 8.60 5.06
CA LEU A 171 -6.37 8.66 6.52
C LEU A 171 -7.78 8.49 7.12
N TRP A 172 -8.77 9.21 6.60
CA TRP A 172 -10.18 9.08 7.01
C TRP A 172 -10.69 7.64 6.84
N ARG A 173 -10.44 7.03 5.68
CA ARG A 173 -10.79 5.64 5.38
C ARG A 173 -10.16 4.71 6.39
N SER A 174 -8.87 4.85 6.66
CA SER A 174 -8.12 3.98 7.56
C SER A 174 -8.61 4.07 9.00
N ILE A 175 -8.90 5.28 9.50
CA ILE A 175 -9.46 5.49 10.85
C ILE A 175 -10.83 4.82 10.98
N LYS A 176 -11.74 5.06 10.02
CA LYS A 176 -13.09 4.48 10.05
C LYS A 176 -13.07 2.96 9.89
N LEU A 177 -12.23 2.45 8.99
CA LEU A 177 -12.10 1.02 8.75
C LEU A 177 -11.63 0.29 10.02
N LYS A 178 -10.65 0.84 10.75
CA LYS A 178 -10.21 0.28 12.03
C LYS A 178 -11.36 0.20 13.04
N LYS A 179 -12.13 1.29 13.20
CA LYS A 179 -13.24 1.34 14.16
C LYS A 179 -14.36 0.34 13.82
N LEU A 180 -14.67 0.14 12.55
CA LEU A 180 -15.66 -0.85 12.10
C LEU A 180 -15.13 -2.28 12.31
N ALA A 181 -13.87 -2.50 11.96
CA ALA A 181 -13.21 -3.78 12.10
C ALA A 181 -13.16 -4.31 13.54
N GLU A 182 -12.99 -3.41 14.51
CA GLU A 182 -12.99 -3.73 15.95
C GLU A 182 -14.39 -4.06 16.49
N LYS A 183 -15.46 -3.62 15.82
CA LYS A 183 -16.86 -3.81 16.25
C LYS A 183 -17.58 -4.97 15.57
N ARG A 184 -16.90 -5.74 14.72
CA ARG A 184 -17.52 -6.84 13.96
C ARG A 184 -18.19 -7.86 14.88
N SER A 185 -19.46 -8.13 14.63
CA SER A 185 -20.30 -9.00 15.47
C SER A 185 -20.41 -10.45 14.97
N GLU A 186 -19.92 -10.80 13.78
CA GLU A 186 -20.22 -12.12 13.16
C GLU A 186 -19.04 -12.76 12.40
N LEU A 187 -19.37 -13.62 11.43
CA LEU A 187 -18.51 -14.33 10.47
C LEU A 187 -17.86 -13.38 9.41
N GLU A 188 -17.77 -12.10 9.74
CA GLU A 188 -17.34 -11.06 8.82
C GLU A 188 -15.83 -10.87 8.89
N HIS A 189 -15.16 -10.88 7.73
CA HIS A 189 -13.74 -10.60 7.64
C HIS A 189 -13.44 -9.68 6.46
N THR A 190 -12.37 -8.90 6.61
CA THR A 190 -11.75 -8.19 5.50
C THR A 190 -10.64 -9.09 4.94
N PRO A 191 -10.55 -9.32 3.61
CA PRO A 191 -9.48 -10.14 3.09
C PRO A 191 -8.12 -9.49 3.34
N TYR A 192 -7.21 -10.25 3.95
CA TYR A 192 -5.86 -9.80 4.34
C TYR A 192 -5.08 -9.18 3.16
N THR A 193 -5.27 -9.71 1.96
CA THR A 193 -4.63 -9.21 0.74
C THR A 193 -5.04 -7.77 0.45
N GLU A 194 -6.30 -7.41 0.65
CA GLU A 194 -6.81 -6.07 0.34
C GLU A 194 -6.24 -5.04 1.31
N LEU A 195 -6.17 -5.35 2.62
CA LEU A 195 -5.52 -4.46 3.60
C LEU A 195 -4.05 -4.21 3.28
N ASN A 196 -3.33 -5.23 2.80
CA ASN A 196 -1.94 -5.08 2.37
C ASN A 196 -1.82 -4.18 1.13
N TYR A 197 -2.75 -4.28 0.17
CA TYR A 197 -2.78 -3.39 -0.97
C TYR A 197 -3.12 -1.96 -0.57
N LEU A 198 -4.11 -1.75 0.32
CA LEU A 198 -4.43 -0.43 0.87
C LEU A 198 -3.20 0.20 1.55
N ARG A 199 -2.51 -0.56 2.42
CA ARG A 199 -1.27 -0.08 3.03
C ARG A 199 -0.21 0.26 2.00
N LYS A 200 -0.07 -0.54 0.93
CA LYS A 200 0.90 -0.27 -0.14
C LYS A 200 0.56 1.03 -0.88
N LEU A 201 -0.71 1.27 -1.17
CA LEU A 201 -1.17 2.53 -1.78
C LEU A 201 -0.86 3.73 -0.87
N ASP A 202 -1.09 3.60 0.43
CA ASP A 202 -0.77 4.67 1.38
C ASP A 202 0.74 4.93 1.47
N ILE A 203 1.58 3.87 1.44
CA ILE A 203 3.04 4.03 1.38
C ILE A 203 3.48 4.66 0.06
N ASN A 204 2.82 4.34 -1.05
CA ASN A 204 3.08 5.00 -2.33
C ASN A 204 2.87 6.52 -2.25
N ASN A 205 1.90 6.99 -1.44
CA ASN A 205 1.71 8.42 -1.20
C ASN A 205 2.85 9.06 -0.37
N VAL A 206 3.60 8.30 0.42
CA VAL A 206 4.83 8.82 1.06
C VAL A 206 5.87 9.19 0.00
N PHE A 207 6.04 8.34 -1.02
CA PHE A 207 6.91 8.67 -2.16
C PHE A 207 6.41 9.88 -2.94
N PHE A 208 5.09 10.06 -3.04
CA PHE A 208 4.49 11.26 -3.60
C PHE A 208 4.97 12.52 -2.88
N GLY A 209 4.96 12.50 -1.54
CA GLY A 209 5.56 13.55 -0.71
C GLY A 209 7.05 13.73 -0.99
N MET A 210 7.86 12.68 -0.96
CA MET A 210 9.31 12.74 -1.20
C MET A 210 9.67 13.39 -2.55
N ILE A 211 8.93 13.08 -3.61
CA ILE A 211 9.15 13.63 -4.95
C ILE A 211 8.98 15.17 -4.96
N SER A 212 8.13 15.72 -4.09
CA SER A 212 7.92 17.19 -4.01
C SER A 212 9.20 17.97 -3.70
N LEU A 213 10.17 17.36 -3.01
CA LEU A 213 11.44 17.99 -2.69
C LEU A 213 12.28 18.30 -3.93
N LEU A 214 12.04 17.61 -5.05
CA LEU A 214 12.68 17.90 -6.33
C LEU A 214 12.21 19.24 -6.94
N LEU A 215 11.15 19.85 -6.41
CA LEU A 215 10.75 21.20 -6.80
C LEU A 215 11.61 22.29 -6.14
N ILE A 216 12.30 21.99 -5.03
CA ILE A 216 13.07 22.98 -4.26
C ILE A 216 14.09 23.72 -5.14
N PRO A 217 14.92 23.06 -5.99
CA PRO A 217 15.87 23.77 -6.86
C PRO A 217 15.22 24.81 -7.79
N ILE A 218 13.95 24.61 -8.17
CA ILE A 218 13.20 25.48 -9.09
C ILE A 218 12.77 26.77 -8.40
N ILE A 219 12.45 26.69 -7.10
CA ILE A 219 11.86 27.78 -6.29
C ILE A 219 12.81 28.29 -5.20
N GLN A 220 14.08 27.86 -5.18
CA GLN A 220 15.02 28.10 -4.08
C GLN A 220 15.28 29.59 -3.78
N HIS A 221 15.05 30.47 -4.75
CA HIS A 221 15.18 31.91 -4.60
C HIS A 221 14.06 32.54 -3.76
N ASP A 222 12.99 31.77 -3.50
CA ASP A 222 11.82 32.21 -2.76
C ASP A 222 11.65 31.41 -1.47
N GLY A 223 12.02 32.02 -0.34
CA GLY A 223 11.92 31.38 0.97
C GLY A 223 10.48 31.00 1.36
N LEU A 224 9.46 31.74 0.89
CA LEU A 224 8.07 31.43 1.17
C LEU A 224 7.66 30.17 0.42
N LEU A 225 7.92 30.09 -0.87
CA LEU A 225 7.57 28.91 -1.67
C LEU A 225 8.32 27.66 -1.19
N VAL A 226 9.60 27.77 -0.83
CA VAL A 226 10.37 26.66 -0.24
C VAL A 226 9.69 26.17 1.05
N THR A 227 9.27 27.09 1.92
CA THR A 227 8.54 26.75 3.14
C THR A 227 7.23 26.03 2.83
N VAL A 228 6.46 26.48 1.84
CA VAL A 228 5.21 25.84 1.40
C VAL A 228 5.46 24.40 0.93
N ILE A 229 6.50 24.15 0.13
CA ILE A 229 6.86 22.80 -0.31
C ILE A 229 7.28 21.92 0.86
N LEU A 230 8.04 22.43 1.84
CA LEU A 230 8.41 21.67 3.04
C LEU A 230 7.18 21.33 3.90
N VAL A 231 6.25 22.27 4.08
CA VAL A 231 4.99 22.01 4.79
C VAL A 231 4.16 20.96 4.06
N PHE A 232 4.03 21.07 2.73
CA PHE A 232 3.36 20.09 1.90
C PHE A 232 4.00 18.70 2.04
N PHE A 233 5.33 18.62 1.95
CA PHE A 233 6.10 17.40 2.14
C PHE A 233 5.80 16.73 3.48
N VAL A 234 5.94 17.48 4.58
CA VAL A 234 5.70 16.97 5.94
C VAL A 234 4.24 16.53 6.08
N PHE A 235 3.29 17.32 5.59
CA PHE A 235 1.86 17.00 5.65
C PHE A 235 1.55 15.68 4.95
N ILE A 236 2.02 15.49 3.70
CA ILE A 236 1.76 14.28 2.92
C ILE A 236 2.41 13.06 3.57
N ILE A 237 3.66 13.17 4.06
CA ILE A 237 4.33 12.07 4.75
C ILE A 237 3.59 11.68 6.02
N LEU A 238 3.30 12.64 6.90
CA LEU A 238 2.66 12.34 8.18
C LEU A 238 1.28 11.72 7.99
N THR A 239 0.45 12.29 7.13
CA THR A 239 -0.90 11.77 6.86
C THR A 239 -0.87 10.39 6.22
N SER A 240 0.02 10.17 5.24
CA SER A 240 0.14 8.89 4.54
C SER A 240 0.76 7.80 5.42
N MET A 241 1.79 8.12 6.21
CA MET A 241 2.37 7.19 7.19
C MET A 241 1.37 6.85 8.30
N ALA A 242 0.62 7.84 8.81
CA ALA A 242 -0.42 7.60 9.79
C ALA A 242 -1.51 6.68 9.22
N SER A 243 -1.95 6.92 7.98
CA SER A 243 -2.90 6.04 7.29
C SER A 243 -2.35 4.61 7.18
N ALA A 244 -1.14 4.45 6.64
CA ALA A 244 -0.51 3.15 6.47
C ALA A 244 -0.32 2.40 7.81
N TYR A 245 0.04 3.13 8.87
CA TYR A 245 0.15 2.60 10.22
C TYR A 245 -1.21 2.14 10.76
N ILE A 246 -2.26 2.92 10.60
CA ILE A 246 -3.60 2.55 11.06
C ILE A 246 -4.10 1.32 10.30
N VAL A 247 -3.94 1.26 8.97
CA VAL A 247 -4.26 0.05 8.18
C VAL A 247 -3.47 -1.17 8.66
N SER A 248 -2.22 -0.98 9.11
CA SER A 248 -1.41 -2.06 9.68
C SER A 248 -1.96 -2.62 11.00
N LYS A 249 -2.89 -1.92 11.63
CA LYS A 249 -3.54 -2.29 12.88
C LYS A 249 -5.02 -2.68 12.71
N VAL A 250 -5.55 -2.61 11.49
CA VAL A 250 -6.91 -3.10 11.20
C VAL A 250 -6.91 -4.62 11.36
N PRO A 251 -7.71 -5.19 12.28
CA PRO A 251 -7.83 -6.63 12.41
C PRO A 251 -8.50 -7.18 11.16
N TRP A 252 -7.88 -8.14 10.49
CA TRP A 252 -8.44 -8.80 9.29
C TRP A 252 -9.27 -10.04 9.64
N LEU A 253 -9.28 -10.43 10.91
CA LEU A 253 -10.07 -11.53 11.45
C LEU A 253 -11.17 -10.98 12.36
N PRO A 254 -12.29 -11.71 12.52
CA PRO A 254 -13.23 -11.47 13.61
C PRO A 254 -12.53 -11.50 14.98
N PRO A 255 -12.98 -10.72 15.99
CA PRO A 255 -12.30 -10.60 17.29
C PRO A 255 -12.06 -11.94 18.01
N ASP A 256 -13.02 -12.85 17.98
CA ASP A 256 -12.91 -14.16 18.62
C ASP A 256 -11.87 -15.08 17.93
N ILE A 257 -11.82 -15.06 16.60
CA ILE A 257 -10.81 -15.80 15.82
C ILE A 257 -9.44 -15.13 15.94
N TYR A 258 -9.40 -13.80 16.00
CA TYR A 258 -8.18 -13.05 16.26
C TYR A 258 -7.56 -13.45 17.61
N ASN A 259 -8.38 -13.54 18.66
CA ASN A 259 -7.95 -13.98 19.98
C ASN A 259 -7.49 -15.44 19.97
N LEU A 260 -8.23 -16.34 19.31
CA LEU A 260 -7.80 -17.73 19.10
C LEU A 260 -6.40 -17.80 18.47
N VAL A 261 -6.16 -17.07 17.38
CA VAL A 261 -4.85 -17.05 16.70
C VAL A 261 -3.77 -16.42 17.57
N MET A 262 -4.10 -15.42 18.38
CA MET A 262 -3.14 -14.76 19.26
C MET A 262 -2.71 -15.68 20.42
N GLU A 263 -3.67 -16.36 21.05
CA GLU A 263 -3.49 -17.11 22.30
C GLU A 263 -2.99 -18.55 22.07
N SER A 264 -3.43 -19.23 21.01
CA SER A 264 -3.04 -20.63 20.77
C SER A 264 -1.52 -20.80 20.61
N SER A 265 -0.99 -21.89 21.18
CA SER A 265 0.47 -22.13 21.28
C SER A 265 1.06 -22.94 20.14
N PHE A 266 0.24 -23.70 19.42
CA PHE A 266 0.69 -24.52 18.30
C PHE A 266 -0.31 -24.47 17.16
N ALA A 267 0.20 -24.77 15.97
CA ALA A 267 -0.58 -24.92 14.76
C ALA A 267 -0.15 -26.19 14.03
N TYR A 268 -0.96 -26.66 13.10
CA TYR A 268 -0.63 -27.75 12.21
C TYR A 268 -0.45 -27.20 10.80
N ILE A 269 0.71 -27.44 10.21
CA ILE A 269 0.97 -27.12 8.81
C ILE A 269 0.88 -28.38 7.96
N GLY A 270 -0.04 -28.35 7.01
CA GLY A 270 -0.21 -29.33 5.95
C GLY A 270 0.36 -28.82 4.63
N ASN A 271 1.14 -29.67 3.97
CA ASN A 271 1.63 -29.47 2.61
C ASN A 271 1.46 -30.78 1.82
N ALA A 272 1.23 -30.67 0.52
CA ALA A 272 1.12 -31.83 -0.36
C ALA A 272 1.94 -31.63 -1.64
N PHE A 273 2.64 -32.68 -2.06
CA PHE A 273 3.41 -32.71 -3.31
C PHE A 273 3.43 -34.12 -3.87
N ASN A 274 3.14 -34.30 -5.16
CA ASN A 274 3.09 -35.61 -5.84
C ASN A 274 2.27 -36.68 -5.10
N GLY A 275 1.09 -36.32 -4.58
CA GLY A 275 0.22 -37.25 -3.84
C GLY A 275 0.66 -37.54 -2.40
N GLU A 276 1.88 -37.19 -2.01
CA GLU A 276 2.32 -37.26 -0.61
C GLU A 276 1.82 -36.03 0.17
N THR A 277 1.04 -36.28 1.22
CA THR A 277 0.61 -35.25 2.17
C THR A 277 1.42 -35.35 3.45
N HIS A 278 1.88 -34.22 3.95
CA HIS A 278 2.66 -34.13 5.17
C HIS A 278 2.08 -33.05 6.08
N VAL A 279 1.60 -33.48 7.24
CA VAL A 279 1.04 -32.62 8.28
C VAL A 279 1.96 -32.68 9.48
N THR A 280 2.41 -31.52 9.97
CA THR A 280 3.27 -31.47 11.16
C THR A 280 2.87 -30.33 12.09
N PRO A 281 3.02 -30.53 13.42
CA PRO A 281 2.86 -29.44 14.36
C PRO A 281 4.02 -28.43 14.23
N VAL A 282 3.71 -27.16 14.47
CA VAL A 282 4.65 -26.05 14.51
C VAL A 282 4.25 -25.06 15.61
N VAL A 283 5.25 -24.53 16.31
CA VAL A 283 5.08 -23.32 17.13
C VAL A 283 5.07 -22.11 16.21
N TYR A 284 4.19 -21.16 16.47
CA TYR A 284 4.01 -20.00 15.62
C TYR A 284 3.82 -18.72 16.43
N ILE A 285 4.00 -17.59 15.77
CA ILE A 285 3.69 -16.27 16.30
C ILE A 285 2.74 -15.55 15.33
N PHE A 286 1.99 -14.62 15.88
CA PHE A 286 1.11 -13.74 15.13
C PHE A 286 1.36 -12.30 15.59
N ASP A 287 1.64 -11.40 14.66
CA ASP A 287 1.91 -9.98 14.96
C ASP A 287 0.65 -9.08 14.87
N GLY A 288 -0.52 -9.70 14.70
CA GLY A 288 -1.80 -9.07 14.41
C GLY A 288 -2.16 -9.01 12.92
N GLN A 289 -1.17 -9.19 12.04
CA GLN A 289 -1.37 -9.22 10.59
C GLN A 289 -0.80 -10.47 9.92
N ARG A 290 0.37 -10.92 10.36
CA ARG A 290 1.17 -11.97 9.73
C ARG A 290 1.39 -13.10 10.70
N ILE A 291 1.33 -14.31 10.15
CA ILE A 291 1.58 -15.55 10.87
C ILE A 291 2.96 -16.04 10.47
N PHE A 292 3.82 -16.29 11.45
CA PHE A 292 5.16 -16.83 11.22
C PHE A 292 5.40 -18.09 12.04
N PHE A 293 6.15 -19.01 11.46
CA PHE A 293 6.73 -20.13 12.20
C PHE A 293 8.22 -20.27 11.83
N ASN A 294 8.99 -20.88 12.74
CA ASN A 294 10.38 -21.22 12.49
C ASN A 294 10.51 -22.72 12.25
N THR A 295 11.34 -23.11 11.27
CA THR A 295 11.66 -24.52 11.01
C THR A 295 13.14 -24.73 10.74
N SER A 296 13.64 -25.94 10.98
CA SER A 296 15.02 -26.32 10.66
C SER A 296 15.24 -26.42 9.15
N LYS A 297 16.44 -26.04 8.68
CA LYS A 297 16.88 -26.20 7.28
C LYS A 297 16.81 -27.64 6.79
N GLU A 298 16.99 -28.60 7.69
CA GLU A 298 17.06 -30.02 7.35
C GLU A 298 15.68 -30.71 7.34
N SER A 299 14.66 -30.03 7.86
CA SER A 299 13.33 -30.60 8.07
C SER A 299 12.64 -31.04 6.77
N LYS A 300 11.97 -32.21 6.81
CA LYS A 300 11.12 -32.69 5.71
C LYS A 300 10.06 -31.65 5.32
N LYS A 301 9.51 -30.93 6.31
CA LYS A 301 8.53 -29.86 6.07
C LYS A 301 9.10 -28.75 5.19
N LEU A 302 10.34 -28.28 5.44
CA LEU A 302 10.93 -27.24 4.61
C LEU A 302 11.22 -27.75 3.19
N LYS A 303 11.77 -28.96 3.06
CA LYS A 303 12.02 -29.60 1.75
C LYS A 303 10.73 -29.66 0.91
N MET A 304 9.61 -29.99 1.53
CA MET A 304 8.30 -29.99 0.85
C MET A 304 7.81 -28.59 0.49
N LEU A 305 7.94 -27.60 1.38
CA LEU A 305 7.59 -26.21 1.10
C LEU A 305 8.39 -25.59 -0.05
N CYS A 306 9.66 -26.00 -0.21
CA CYS A 306 10.48 -25.60 -1.34
C CYS A 306 9.96 -26.16 -2.68
N LYS A 307 9.36 -27.36 -2.68
CA LYS A 307 8.78 -28.00 -3.87
C LYS A 307 7.39 -27.45 -4.20
N ASN A 308 6.56 -27.24 -3.19
CA ASN A 308 5.24 -26.64 -3.32
C ASN A 308 4.97 -25.67 -2.17
N ARG A 309 4.77 -24.39 -2.49
CA ARG A 309 4.51 -23.36 -1.48
C ARG A 309 3.07 -23.33 -0.99
N LYS A 310 2.14 -24.06 -1.61
CA LYS A 310 0.75 -24.10 -1.17
C LYS A 310 0.64 -24.83 0.17
N VAL A 311 -0.06 -24.21 1.12
CA VAL A 311 -0.15 -24.70 2.50
C VAL A 311 -1.56 -24.58 3.05
N ALA A 312 -1.86 -25.49 3.96
CA ALA A 312 -2.99 -25.45 4.88
C ALA A 312 -2.43 -25.28 6.29
N PHE A 313 -2.84 -24.25 7.02
CA PHE A 313 -2.32 -23.91 8.33
C PHE A 313 -3.48 -23.82 9.32
N LEU A 314 -3.60 -24.83 10.18
CA LEU A 314 -4.70 -25.00 11.11
C LEU A 314 -4.27 -24.58 12.51
N ILE A 315 -5.05 -23.71 13.15
CA ILE A 315 -4.95 -23.39 14.57
C ILE A 315 -6.26 -23.80 15.21
N ASP A 316 -6.20 -24.61 16.26
CA ASP A 316 -7.37 -25.06 16.99
C ASP A 316 -7.18 -24.98 18.51
N THR A 317 -8.29 -24.79 19.21
CA THR A 317 -8.40 -24.97 20.65
C THR A 317 -9.40 -26.08 20.90
N ARG A 318 -8.97 -27.07 21.69
CA ARG A 318 -9.77 -28.25 22.03
C ARG A 318 -10.11 -28.22 23.51
N ASP A 319 -11.39 -28.16 23.81
CA ASP A 319 -11.92 -28.40 25.14
C ASP A 319 -12.22 -29.89 25.28
N MET A 320 -11.48 -30.56 26.17
CA MET A 320 -11.61 -32.00 26.41
C MET A 320 -12.91 -32.35 27.16
N SER A 321 -13.53 -31.38 27.84
CA SER A 321 -14.76 -31.55 28.60
C SER A 321 -16.01 -31.22 27.79
N ASN A 322 -15.91 -30.30 26.84
CA ASN A 322 -17.04 -29.83 26.04
C ASN A 322 -16.67 -29.63 24.56
N ILE A 323 -16.94 -30.64 23.75
CA ILE A 323 -16.67 -30.61 22.30
C ILE A 323 -17.36 -29.45 21.56
N PHE A 324 -18.46 -28.92 22.10
CA PHE A 324 -19.17 -27.79 21.50
C PHE A 324 -18.40 -26.47 21.62
N GLN A 325 -17.44 -26.39 22.53
CA GLN A 325 -16.56 -25.22 22.69
C GLN A 325 -15.29 -25.28 21.82
N ASN A 326 -15.10 -26.35 21.05
CA ASN A 326 -13.95 -26.47 20.15
C ASN A 326 -14.01 -25.38 19.07
N LYS A 327 -12.90 -24.66 18.91
CA LYS A 327 -12.76 -23.60 17.91
C LYS A 327 -11.56 -23.90 17.03
N ALA A 328 -11.68 -23.60 15.75
CA ALA A 328 -10.58 -23.77 14.82
C ALA A 328 -10.59 -22.71 13.72
N VAL A 329 -9.42 -22.41 13.19
CA VAL A 329 -9.23 -21.60 12.00
C VAL A 329 -8.20 -22.25 11.09
N LEU A 330 -8.58 -22.41 9.83
CA LEU A 330 -7.77 -22.96 8.75
C LEU A 330 -7.45 -21.84 7.75
N PHE A 331 -6.17 -21.51 7.67
CA PHE A 331 -5.62 -20.62 6.65
C PHE A 331 -5.12 -21.45 5.48
N THR A 332 -5.64 -21.20 4.28
CA THR A 332 -5.10 -21.78 3.05
C THR A 332 -4.49 -20.68 2.19
N GLY A 333 -3.31 -20.95 1.63
CA GLY A 333 -2.57 -19.95 0.87
C GLY A 333 -1.17 -20.41 0.54
N GLU A 334 -0.22 -19.49 0.59
CA GLU A 334 1.18 -19.77 0.24
C GLU A 334 2.13 -19.49 1.41
N ALA A 335 3.16 -20.32 1.54
CA ALA A 335 4.26 -20.09 2.44
C ALA A 335 5.36 -19.27 1.74
N LYS A 336 5.78 -18.17 2.37
CA LYS A 336 6.97 -17.44 1.99
C LYS A 336 8.12 -17.81 2.91
N ILE A 337 9.18 -18.34 2.32
CA ILE A 337 10.40 -18.77 3.01
C ILE A 337 11.39 -17.61 2.97
N TYR A 338 11.91 -17.19 4.14
CA TYR A 338 12.93 -16.15 4.23
C TYR A 338 14.33 -16.75 4.24
N GLY A 339 15.10 -16.48 3.19
CA GLY A 339 16.49 -16.91 3.05
C GLY A 339 17.49 -15.87 3.55
N LEU A 340 18.79 -16.19 3.43
CA LEU A 340 19.90 -15.28 3.73
C LEU A 340 19.84 -14.00 2.88
N TRP A 341 19.48 -14.14 1.60
CA TRP A 341 19.36 -13.03 0.66
C TRP A 341 18.21 -12.07 0.98
N ASP A 342 17.22 -12.49 1.78
CA ASP A 342 16.11 -11.62 2.19
C ASP A 342 16.48 -10.73 3.39
N VAL A 343 17.58 -11.02 4.10
CA VAL A 343 17.96 -10.36 5.36
C VAL A 343 18.16 -8.85 5.19
N PRO A 344 18.92 -8.33 4.19
CA PRO A 344 19.16 -6.90 4.06
C PRO A 344 17.87 -6.09 3.87
N LEU A 345 16.90 -6.64 3.12
CA LEU A 345 15.64 -5.98 2.78
C LEU A 345 14.57 -6.14 3.87
N ARG A 346 14.71 -7.09 4.80
CA ARG A 346 13.64 -7.49 5.74
C ARG A 346 14.10 -7.67 7.17
N PHE A 347 15.24 -7.12 7.51
CA PHE A 347 15.83 -7.18 8.85
C PHE A 347 14.83 -6.78 9.95
N ILE A 348 14.10 -5.68 9.77
CA ILE A 348 13.09 -5.18 10.73
C ILE A 348 12.00 -6.23 10.99
N GLN A 349 11.50 -6.86 9.92
CA GLN A 349 10.46 -7.89 10.03
C GLN A 349 10.98 -9.13 10.76
N MET A 350 12.19 -9.58 10.44
CA MET A 350 12.81 -10.74 11.07
C MET A 350 13.12 -10.47 12.56
N PHE A 351 13.58 -9.27 12.88
CA PHE A 351 13.84 -8.86 14.26
C PHE A 351 12.55 -8.78 15.08
N GLY A 352 11.49 -8.19 14.53
CA GLY A 352 10.16 -8.16 15.15
C GLY A 352 9.61 -9.57 15.40
N ALA A 353 9.71 -10.46 14.42
CA ALA A 353 9.34 -11.86 14.57
C ALA A 353 10.14 -12.55 15.69
N ARG A 354 11.46 -12.34 15.75
CA ARG A 354 12.31 -12.92 16.81
C ARG A 354 11.89 -12.43 18.20
N SER A 355 11.62 -11.13 18.35
CA SER A 355 11.15 -10.55 19.62
C SER A 355 9.84 -11.19 20.08
N LEU A 356 8.89 -11.40 19.14
CA LEU A 356 7.63 -12.09 19.44
C LEU A 356 7.82 -13.56 19.84
N PHE A 357 8.76 -14.28 19.22
CA PHE A 357 9.07 -15.66 19.62
C PHE A 357 9.64 -15.72 21.05
N LEU A 358 10.58 -14.82 21.37
CA LEU A 358 11.15 -14.72 22.71
C LEU A 358 10.08 -14.43 23.77
N LYS A 359 9.14 -13.53 23.45
CA LYS A 359 8.05 -13.16 24.34
C LYS A 359 7.00 -14.28 24.50
N LYS A 360 6.59 -14.93 23.40
CA LYS A 360 5.54 -15.97 23.42
C LYS A 360 6.04 -17.31 23.95
N TYR A 361 7.31 -17.65 23.74
CA TYR A 361 7.89 -18.92 24.15
C TYR A 361 9.26 -18.76 24.86
N PRO A 362 9.30 -18.13 26.05
CA PRO A 362 10.56 -17.84 26.74
C PRO A 362 11.33 -19.13 27.09
N GLU A 363 10.66 -20.12 27.69
CA GLU A 363 11.29 -21.38 28.11
C GLU A 363 11.77 -22.24 26.94
N TYR A 364 10.97 -22.31 25.87
CA TYR A 364 11.39 -22.95 24.62
C TYR A 364 12.64 -22.26 24.06
N THR A 365 12.66 -20.94 24.07
CA THR A 365 13.78 -20.19 23.48
C THR A 365 15.07 -20.35 24.29
N LYS A 366 14.97 -20.40 25.63
CA LYS A 366 16.10 -20.71 26.51
C LYS A 366 16.62 -22.14 26.30
N LYS A 367 15.73 -23.13 26.33
CA LYS A 367 16.09 -24.56 26.21
C LYS A 367 16.83 -24.86 24.91
N TYR A 368 16.37 -24.29 23.81
CA TYR A 368 16.98 -24.55 22.50
C TYR A 368 18.13 -23.59 22.14
N ALA A 369 18.46 -22.62 23.00
CA ALA A 369 19.69 -21.83 22.89
C ALA A 369 20.92 -22.55 23.48
N ALA A 370 20.71 -23.57 24.33
CA ALA A 370 21.78 -24.35 24.93
C ALA A 370 22.54 -25.19 23.88
N SER A 371 23.86 -25.27 24.02
CA SER A 371 24.80 -25.93 23.09
C SER A 371 24.74 -27.46 23.09
N GLU A 372 24.02 -28.06 24.05
CA GLU A 372 23.95 -29.52 24.24
C GLU A 372 23.03 -30.22 23.22
N LEU A 373 22.22 -29.46 22.47
CA LEU A 373 21.34 -30.03 21.45
C LEU A 373 22.07 -30.24 20.11
N PRO A 374 21.67 -31.24 19.30
CA PRO A 374 22.16 -31.37 17.93
C PRO A 374 21.99 -30.06 17.15
N LYS A 375 22.96 -29.71 16.28
CA LYS A 375 22.96 -28.45 15.50
C LYS A 375 21.63 -28.19 14.76
N ALA A 376 20.98 -29.25 14.27
CA ALA A 376 19.69 -29.16 13.59
C ALA A 376 18.54 -28.66 14.48
N TRP A 377 18.69 -28.75 15.80
CA TRP A 377 17.67 -28.44 16.81
C TRP A 377 17.97 -27.11 17.51
N GLN A 378 19.23 -26.68 17.54
CA GLN A 378 19.65 -25.39 18.11
C GLN A 378 18.90 -24.19 17.50
N LEU A 379 18.67 -23.16 18.30
CA LEU A 379 17.98 -21.92 17.92
C LEU A 379 18.91 -20.85 17.35
N THR A 380 20.19 -21.15 17.10
CA THR A 380 21.14 -20.21 16.49
C THR A 380 20.51 -19.61 15.22
N PRO A 381 20.16 -18.31 15.25
CA PRO A 381 19.45 -17.69 14.14
C PRO A 381 20.34 -17.69 12.90
N ILE A 382 19.73 -17.72 11.72
CA ILE A 382 20.37 -17.54 10.40
C ILE A 382 21.11 -18.79 9.86
N ILE A 383 21.72 -19.61 10.72
CA ILE A 383 22.45 -20.82 10.28
C ILE A 383 21.56 -22.07 10.29
N ALA A 384 20.79 -22.35 11.36
CA ALA A 384 20.04 -23.60 11.50
C ALA A 384 18.51 -23.47 11.29
N ARG A 385 17.92 -22.30 11.59
CA ARG A 385 16.48 -22.07 11.48
C ARG A 385 16.12 -21.03 10.43
N ILE A 386 15.05 -21.33 9.70
CA ILE A 386 14.45 -20.51 8.65
C ILE A 386 13.09 -20.02 9.12
N LEU A 387 12.89 -18.71 8.98
CA LEU A 387 11.60 -18.06 9.22
C LEU A 387 10.70 -18.26 8.00
N VAL A 388 9.47 -18.69 8.25
CA VAL A 388 8.46 -18.89 7.22
C VAL A 388 7.22 -18.07 7.56
N GLU A 389 6.72 -17.30 6.61
CA GLU A 389 5.47 -16.53 6.71
C GLU A 389 4.35 -17.26 5.97
N ILE A 390 3.17 -17.32 6.59
CA ILE A 390 1.95 -17.79 5.93
C ILE A 390 1.23 -16.59 5.31
N LYS A 391 0.99 -16.65 4.00
CA LYS A 391 0.19 -15.68 3.26
C LYS A 391 -1.20 -16.27 2.98
N PRO A 392 -2.21 -15.98 3.82
CA PRO A 392 -3.54 -16.53 3.65
C PRO A 392 -4.22 -15.94 2.40
N VAL A 393 -4.89 -16.82 1.65
CA VAL A 393 -5.72 -16.48 0.48
C VAL A 393 -7.18 -16.78 0.76
N ARG A 394 -7.46 -17.89 1.47
CA ARG A 394 -8.78 -18.25 1.98
C ARG A 394 -8.69 -18.65 3.44
N ILE A 395 -9.70 -18.28 4.21
CA ILE A 395 -9.79 -18.52 5.64
C ILE A 395 -11.09 -19.24 5.88
N ILE A 396 -11.02 -20.36 6.58
CA ILE A 396 -12.19 -21.12 7.03
C ILE A 396 -12.07 -21.18 8.55
N TYR A 397 -13.16 -20.98 9.27
CA TYR A 397 -13.13 -21.03 10.72
C TYR A 397 -14.41 -21.64 11.25
N TRP A 398 -14.27 -22.20 12.44
CA TRP A 398 -15.27 -22.97 13.13
C TRP A 398 -15.33 -22.47 14.57
N ARG A 399 -16.52 -22.03 15.02
CA ARG A 399 -16.74 -21.41 16.33
C ARG A 399 -17.33 -22.36 17.39
N GLY A 400 -17.49 -23.64 17.05
CA GLY A 400 -18.16 -24.63 17.89
C GLY A 400 -19.18 -25.46 17.10
N ALA A 401 -19.48 -26.66 17.58
CA ALA A 401 -20.60 -27.44 17.08
C ALA A 401 -21.91 -26.79 17.56
N LYS A 402 -22.94 -26.75 16.70
CA LYS A 402 -24.30 -26.40 17.12
C LYS A 402 -25.05 -27.68 17.41
N GLN A 403 -25.75 -27.73 18.55
CA GLN A 403 -26.67 -28.83 18.83
C GLN A 403 -27.90 -28.67 17.93
N ILE A 404 -28.13 -29.64 17.06
CA ILE A 404 -29.34 -29.70 16.23
C ILE A 404 -30.27 -30.68 16.94
N SER A 405 -31.38 -30.19 17.49
CA SER A 405 -32.46 -31.06 17.94
C SER A 405 -33.24 -31.49 16.72
N VAL A 406 -33.19 -32.78 16.38
CA VAL A 406 -34.13 -33.35 15.42
C VAL A 406 -35.44 -33.57 16.19
N PRO A 407 -36.56 -32.91 15.82
CA PRO A 407 -37.85 -33.25 16.41
C PRO A 407 -38.14 -34.71 16.07
N VAL A 408 -38.27 -35.53 17.12
CA VAL A 408 -38.61 -36.96 17.02
C VAL A 408 -40.12 -37.10 16.83
#